data_AF-A0A954H0D5-F1
#
_entry.id   AF-A0A954H0D5-F1
#
_cell.length_a   1.000
_cell.length_b   1.000
_cell.length_c   1.000
_cell.angle_alpha   90.00
_cell.angle_beta   90.00
_cell.angle_gamma   90.00
#
_symmetry.space_group_name_H-M   'P 1'
#
loop_
_entity.id
_entity.type
_entity.pdbx_description
1 polymer ?
#
loop_
_entity_poly.entity_id
_entity_poly.type
_entity_poly.pdbx_seq_one_letter_code
_entity_poly.pdbx_strand_id
1 'polypeptide(L)'
;MNSQWPDNAEKAGATFQGYRLNKDGTPTFLYRLKTCNLEDRIEPDGDGGLRRTMTLTQSSSTESSSLWLRMNQGLKLEPDARSDGAYINDQGVTVSVEESLSSEIRTREGTVEQIAPITVHGQRPVTIHLRYRW
;
A
#
# COMPACT_ATOMS: atom_id res chain seq x y z
N MET A 1 14.32 -10.58 16.26
CA MET A 1 13.01 -10.95 15.69
C MET A 1 13.07 -10.63 14.20
N ASN A 2 13.01 -11.66 13.35
CA ASN A 2 13.42 -11.61 11.94
C ASN A 2 12.32 -12.21 11.04
N SER A 3 11.08 -11.75 11.17
CA SER A 3 9.93 -12.27 10.40
C SER A 3 9.83 -11.51 9.07
N GLN A 4 10.02 -12.20 7.93
CA GLN A 4 9.85 -11.62 6.59
C GLN A 4 8.44 -11.03 6.45
N TRP A 5 8.37 -9.91 5.73
CA TRP A 5 7.21 -9.05 5.68
C TRP A 5 6.37 -9.36 4.42
N PRO A 6 5.13 -9.82 4.57
CA PRO A 6 4.61 -10.72 5.62
C PRO A 6 4.53 -12.17 5.10
N ASP A 7 5.23 -13.11 5.75
CA ASP A 7 5.16 -14.55 5.40
C ASP A 7 3.82 -15.20 5.74
N ASN A 8 3.04 -14.53 6.57
CA ASN A 8 1.70 -14.94 6.96
C ASN A 8 0.90 -13.70 7.41
N ALA A 9 -0.01 -13.25 6.55
CA ALA A 9 -0.88 -12.10 6.82
C ALA A 9 -1.77 -12.32 8.05
N GLU A 10 -2.22 -13.55 8.31
CA GLU A 10 -3.03 -13.87 9.51
C GLU A 10 -2.23 -13.67 10.80
N LYS A 11 -0.95 -14.08 10.82
CA LYS A 11 -0.05 -13.80 11.96
C LYS A 11 0.20 -12.31 12.17
N ALA A 12 0.13 -11.51 11.10
CA ALA A 12 0.20 -10.05 11.19
C ALA A 12 -1.12 -9.42 11.69
N GLY A 13 -2.16 -10.22 11.92
CA GLY A 13 -3.49 -9.76 12.35
C GLY A 13 -4.32 -9.18 11.22
N ALA A 14 -4.03 -9.58 9.97
CA ALA A 14 -4.81 -9.22 8.80
C ALA A 14 -5.90 -10.27 8.54
N THR A 15 -7.15 -9.83 8.49
CA THR A 15 -8.29 -10.68 8.15
C THR A 15 -8.98 -10.12 6.90
N PHE A 16 -9.13 -10.94 5.87
CA PHE A 16 -9.98 -10.60 4.73
C PHE A 16 -11.46 -10.60 5.17
N GLN A 17 -12.22 -9.59 4.76
CA GLN A 17 -13.62 -9.38 5.16
C GLN A 17 -14.58 -9.47 3.96
N GLY A 18 -14.09 -9.90 2.79
CA GLY A 18 -14.85 -9.95 1.55
C GLY A 18 -14.60 -8.73 0.67
N TYR A 19 -15.51 -8.48 -0.27
CA TYR A 19 -15.42 -7.38 -1.22
C TYR A 19 -16.79 -6.79 -1.52
N ARG A 20 -16.82 -5.55 -2.02
CA ARG A 20 -18.01 -4.89 -2.55
C ARG A 20 -17.75 -4.54 -4.01
N LEU A 21 -18.74 -4.73 -4.87
CA LEU A 21 -18.68 -4.27 -6.25
C LEU A 21 -19.29 -2.86 -6.33
N ASN A 22 -18.65 -1.96 -7.05
CA ASN A 22 -19.27 -0.70 -7.45
C ASN A 22 -20.20 -0.95 -8.67
N LYS A 23 -20.76 0.13 -9.24
CA LYS A 23 -21.70 0.04 -10.37
C LYS A 23 -21.10 -0.55 -11.65
N ASP A 24 -19.80 -0.37 -11.87
CA ASP A 24 -19.09 -0.88 -13.05
C ASP A 24 -18.52 -2.30 -12.84
N GLY A 25 -18.73 -2.88 -11.65
CA GLY A 25 -18.26 -4.22 -11.31
C GLY A 25 -16.83 -4.26 -10.79
N THR A 26 -16.15 -3.12 -10.60
CA THR A 26 -14.82 -3.07 -9.97
C THR A 26 -14.93 -3.41 -8.47
N PRO A 27 -14.13 -4.38 -7.98
CA PRO A 27 -14.14 -4.76 -6.58
C PRO A 27 -13.35 -3.79 -5.71
N THR A 28 -13.95 -3.41 -4.58
CA THR A 28 -13.22 -2.91 -3.40
C THR A 28 -13.10 -4.05 -2.39
N PHE A 29 -11.88 -4.51 -2.16
CA PHE A 29 -11.56 -5.53 -1.16
C PHE A 29 -11.55 -4.93 0.24
N LEU A 30 -12.06 -5.67 1.21
CA LEU A 30 -12.19 -5.24 2.60
C LEU A 30 -11.27 -6.09 3.48
N TYR A 31 -10.48 -5.43 4.31
CA TYR A 31 -9.58 -6.07 5.26
C TYR A 31 -9.73 -5.44 6.63
N ARG A 32 -9.46 -6.23 7.67
CA ARG A 32 -9.23 -5.76 9.04
C ARG A 32 -7.79 -6.04 9.41
N LEU A 33 -7.04 -5.00 9.76
CA LEU A 33 -5.67 -5.07 10.27
C LEU A 33 -5.69 -4.67 11.74
N LYS A 34 -5.77 -5.64 12.65
CA LYS A 34 -6.01 -5.39 14.09
C LYS A 34 -7.30 -4.55 14.29
N THR A 35 -7.18 -3.30 14.74
CA THR A 35 -8.31 -2.38 14.94
C THR A 35 -8.56 -1.45 13.75
N CYS A 36 -7.68 -1.48 12.73
CA CYS A 36 -7.82 -0.67 11.53
C CYS A 36 -8.61 -1.43 10.45
N ASN A 37 -9.57 -0.75 9.82
CA ASN A 37 -10.24 -1.23 8.61
C ASN A 37 -9.51 -0.67 7.39
N LEU A 38 -9.27 -1.52 6.41
CA LEU A 38 -8.66 -1.17 5.13
C LEU A 38 -9.63 -1.53 4.00
N GLU A 39 -9.91 -0.56 3.16
CA GLU A 39 -10.53 -0.75 1.86
C GLU A 39 -9.45 -0.63 0.78
N ASP A 40 -9.40 -1.56 -0.16
CA ASP A 40 -8.40 -1.59 -1.22
C ASP A 40 -9.09 -1.79 -2.57
N ARG A 41 -9.00 -0.79 -3.44
CA ARG A 41 -9.54 -0.84 -4.79
C ARG A 41 -8.42 -0.75 -5.80
N ILE A 42 -8.39 -1.69 -6.74
CA ILE A 42 -7.44 -1.70 -7.86
C ILE A 42 -8.26 -1.57 -9.13
N GLU A 43 -7.92 -0.56 -9.93
CA GLU A 43 -8.61 -0.22 -11.17
C GLU A 43 -7.57 0.06 -12.27
N PRO A 44 -7.90 -0.14 -13.56
CA PRO A 44 -7.04 0.28 -14.66
C PRO A 44 -6.74 1.78 -14.55
N ASP A 45 -5.46 2.13 -14.61
CA ASP A 45 -5.04 3.50 -14.93
C ASP A 45 -4.84 3.55 -16.44
N GLY A 46 -5.24 4.63 -17.10
CA GLY A 46 -5.05 4.78 -18.55
C GLY A 46 -3.61 4.47 -18.99
N ASP A 47 -3.41 4.21 -20.28
CA ASP A 47 -2.11 3.85 -20.86
C ASP A 47 -1.55 2.48 -20.43
N GLY A 48 -2.42 1.58 -19.97
CA GLY A 48 -2.01 0.26 -19.52
C GLY A 48 -1.23 0.35 -18.21
N GLY A 49 -1.79 1.03 -17.20
CA GLY A 49 -1.30 1.01 -15.84
C GLY A 49 -2.36 0.48 -14.88
N LEU A 50 -2.05 0.52 -13.58
CA LEU A 50 -3.03 0.30 -12.51
C LEU A 50 -3.02 1.46 -11.53
N ARG A 51 -4.20 1.87 -11.07
CA ARG A 51 -4.37 2.74 -9.92
C ARG A 51 -4.89 1.91 -8.76
N ARG A 52 -4.23 2.01 -7.61
CA ARG A 52 -4.66 1.39 -6.36
C ARG A 52 -5.02 2.47 -5.35
N THR A 53 -6.25 2.45 -4.87
CA THR A 53 -6.74 3.35 -3.83
C THR A 53 -6.91 2.55 -2.55
N MET A 54 -6.16 2.91 -1.51
CA MET A 54 -6.27 2.32 -0.19
C MET A 54 -6.86 3.34 0.77
N THR A 55 -7.95 2.99 1.46
CA THR A 55 -8.55 3.83 2.50
C THR A 55 -8.49 3.13 3.84
N LEU A 56 -7.84 3.76 4.82
CA LEU A 56 -7.65 3.23 6.16
C LEU A 56 -8.44 4.06 7.18
N THR A 57 -9.10 3.39 8.12
CA THR A 57 -9.83 4.01 9.23
C THR A 57 -9.65 3.18 10.50
N GLN A 58 -9.68 3.80 11.68
CA GLN A 58 -9.81 3.02 12.91
C GLN A 58 -11.25 2.55 13.08
N SER A 59 -11.42 1.40 13.74
CA SER A 59 -12.74 0.93 14.17
C SER A 59 -13.32 1.81 15.30
N SER A 60 -12.48 2.47 16.09
CA SER A 60 -12.84 3.34 17.21
C SER A 60 -12.33 4.77 17.01
N SER A 61 -13.06 5.76 17.51
CA SER A 61 -12.69 7.19 17.41
C SER A 61 -11.53 7.61 18.30
N THR A 62 -11.19 6.83 19.33
CA THR A 62 -10.14 7.14 20.31
C THR A 62 -8.81 6.44 20.04
N GLU A 63 -8.77 5.54 19.07
CA GLU A 63 -7.58 4.73 18.78
C GLU A 63 -6.67 5.40 17.76
N SER A 64 -5.42 4.95 17.74
CA SER A 64 -4.47 5.24 16.67
C SER A 64 -3.68 3.99 16.33
N SER A 65 -3.19 3.93 15.09
CA SER A 65 -2.26 2.88 14.67
C SER A 65 -1.18 3.48 13.79
N SER A 66 0.04 3.00 14.00
CA SER A 66 1.15 3.19 13.08
C SER A 66 1.29 1.90 12.25
N LEU A 67 1.16 2.05 10.95
CA LEU A 67 1.28 0.99 9.96
C LEU A 67 2.44 1.32 9.03
N TRP A 68 2.94 0.30 8.33
CA TRP A 68 3.93 0.48 7.27
C TRP A 68 3.31 0.06 5.95
N LEU A 69 3.34 0.96 4.98
CA LEU A 69 3.00 0.67 3.61
C LEU A 69 4.28 0.27 2.86
N ARG A 70 4.28 -0.90 2.22
CA ARG A 70 5.27 -1.25 1.20
C ARG A 70 4.70 -0.92 -0.17
N MET A 71 5.34 0.01 -0.87
CA MET A 71 4.87 0.50 -2.17
C MET A 71 5.52 -0.27 -3.32
N ASN A 72 6.83 -0.46 -3.27
CA ASN A 72 7.61 -1.18 -4.28
C ASN A 72 8.63 -2.12 -3.63
N GLN A 73 9.04 -3.14 -4.37
CA GLN A 73 9.99 -4.15 -3.97
C GLN A 73 10.73 -4.69 -5.20
N GLY A 74 12.01 -5.02 -5.03
CA GLY A 74 12.83 -5.67 -6.06
C GLY A 74 14.23 -6.00 -5.57
N LEU A 75 15.06 -6.58 -6.43
CA LEU A 75 16.50 -6.72 -6.20
C LEU A 75 17.21 -5.36 -6.23
N LYS A 76 16.62 -4.40 -6.94
CA LYS A 76 17.09 -3.03 -7.07
C LYS A 76 15.89 -2.09 -7.18
N LEU A 77 15.99 -0.91 -6.57
CA LEU A 77 15.06 0.20 -6.79
C LEU A 77 15.85 1.42 -7.22
N GLU A 78 15.44 2.03 -8.33
CA GLU A 78 16.04 3.26 -8.85
C GLU A 78 14.99 4.37 -8.91
N PRO A 79 15.34 5.63 -8.59
CA PRO A 79 14.42 6.74 -8.80
C PRO A 79 14.00 6.85 -10.27
N ASP A 80 12.70 7.05 -10.53
CA ASP A 80 12.21 7.32 -11.88
C ASP A 80 12.42 8.80 -12.22
N ALA A 81 13.21 9.09 -13.25
CA ALA A 81 13.52 10.45 -13.66
C ALA A 81 12.30 11.29 -14.07
N ARG A 82 11.14 10.66 -14.32
CA ARG A 82 9.90 11.31 -14.77
C ARG A 82 9.00 11.77 -13.63
N SER A 83 9.20 11.27 -12.40
CA SER A 83 8.31 11.56 -11.27
C SER A 83 9.07 11.51 -9.95
N ASP A 84 8.99 12.61 -9.19
CA ASP A 84 9.54 12.68 -7.84
C ASP A 84 8.88 11.64 -6.92
N GLY A 85 9.67 11.03 -6.03
CA GLY A 85 9.23 9.96 -5.12
C GLY A 85 8.85 8.62 -5.77
N ALA A 86 8.88 8.51 -7.10
CA ALA A 86 8.62 7.27 -7.81
C ALA A 86 9.90 6.43 -7.98
N TYR A 87 9.75 5.11 -7.89
CA TYR A 87 10.86 4.17 -8.06
C TYR A 87 10.49 3.08 -9.05
N ILE A 88 11.44 2.73 -9.91
CA ILE A 88 11.39 1.57 -10.81
C ILE A 88 12.16 0.40 -10.19
N ASN A 89 11.58 -0.80 -10.23
CA ASN A 89 12.26 -2.01 -9.79
C ASN A 89 12.97 -2.74 -10.95
N ASP A 90 13.76 -3.77 -10.62
CA ASP A 90 14.48 -4.60 -11.59
C ASP A 90 13.58 -5.37 -12.56
N GLN A 91 12.27 -5.41 -12.32
CA GLN A 91 11.26 -6.00 -13.20
C GLN A 91 10.60 -4.96 -14.12
N GLY A 92 11.08 -3.71 -14.12
CA GLY A 92 10.55 -2.62 -14.94
C GLY A 92 9.28 -1.96 -14.39
N VAL A 93 8.82 -2.34 -13.19
CA VAL A 93 7.60 -1.77 -12.60
C VAL A 93 7.95 -0.47 -11.87
N THR A 94 7.44 0.65 -12.38
CA THR A 94 7.44 1.94 -11.68
C THR A 94 6.24 2.02 -10.75
N VAL A 95 6.48 2.38 -9.49
CA VAL A 95 5.44 2.74 -8.53
C VAL A 95 5.59 4.20 -8.13
N SER A 96 4.50 4.95 -8.19
CA SER A 96 4.42 6.33 -7.69
C SER A 96 3.26 6.47 -6.71
N VAL A 97 3.40 7.39 -5.75
CA VAL A 97 2.35 7.76 -4.80
C VAL A 97 1.88 9.18 -5.08
N GLU A 98 0.56 9.42 -5.09
CA GLU A 98 0.01 10.75 -5.37
C GLU A 98 0.12 11.68 -4.14
N GLU A 99 0.10 11.11 -2.94
CA GLU A 99 0.33 11.85 -1.69
C GLU A 99 1.82 12.07 -1.42
N SER A 100 2.14 13.20 -0.79
CA SER A 100 3.48 13.43 -0.24
C SER A 100 3.70 12.55 1.00
N LEU A 101 4.10 11.30 0.80
CA LEU A 101 4.53 10.39 1.85
C LEU A 101 6.05 10.45 2.03
N SER A 102 6.51 10.59 3.27
CA SER A 102 7.92 10.42 3.60
C SER A 102 8.27 8.93 3.53
N SER A 103 8.78 8.50 2.39
CA SER A 103 9.21 7.13 2.15
C SER A 103 10.71 6.95 2.37
N GLU A 104 11.10 5.72 2.68
CA GLU A 104 12.49 5.30 2.79
C GLU A 104 12.75 4.03 1.99
N ILE A 105 14.01 3.88 1.57
CA ILE A 105 14.51 2.68 0.93
C ILE A 105 15.17 1.79 1.98
N ARG A 106 14.68 0.57 2.12
CA ARG A 106 15.17 -0.40 3.09
C ARG A 106 15.66 -1.66 2.39
N THR A 107 16.87 -2.10 2.71
CA THR A 107 17.41 -3.38 2.26
C THR A 107 17.25 -4.46 3.33
N ARG A 108 16.71 -5.62 2.96
CA ARG A 108 16.56 -6.77 3.86
C ARG A 108 16.67 -8.08 3.07
N GLU A 109 17.51 -9.00 3.57
CA GLU A 109 17.64 -10.37 3.03
C GLU A 109 17.80 -10.41 1.49
N GLY A 110 18.60 -9.48 0.94
CA GLY A 110 18.87 -9.40 -0.49
C GLY A 110 17.78 -8.71 -1.33
N THR A 111 16.73 -8.20 -0.70
CA THR A 111 15.67 -7.44 -1.36
C THR A 111 15.68 -5.97 -0.91
N VAL A 112 15.35 -5.07 -1.83
CA VAL A 112 15.19 -3.64 -1.59
C VAL A 112 13.70 -3.30 -1.63
N GLU A 113 13.22 -2.57 -0.63
CA GLU A 113 11.83 -2.16 -0.48
C GLU A 113 11.72 -0.64 -0.39
N GLN A 114 10.72 -0.06 -1.04
CA GLN A 114 10.27 1.31 -0.76
C GLN A 114 9.10 1.25 0.21
N ILE A 115 9.28 1.83 1.39
CA ILE A 115 8.29 1.77 2.47
C ILE A 115 7.98 3.18 3.01
N ALA A 116 6.78 3.38 3.53
CA ALA A 116 6.39 4.61 4.21
C ALA A 116 5.58 4.31 5.48
N PRO A 117 5.81 5.03 6.60
CA PRO A 117 4.96 4.93 7.77
C PRO A 117 3.64 5.67 7.53
N ILE A 118 2.53 5.04 7.89
CA ILE A 118 1.18 5.59 7.82
C ILE A 118 0.60 5.63 9.23
N THR A 119 0.14 6.80 9.65
CA THR A 119 -0.54 6.96 10.93
C THR A 119 -2.02 7.21 10.71
N VAL A 120 -2.86 6.38 11.33
CA VAL A 120 -4.33 6.47 11.23
C VAL A 120 -4.87 6.83 12.61
N HIS A 121 -5.60 7.95 12.71
CA HIS A 121 -6.15 8.47 13.97
C HIS A 121 -7.67 8.49 13.95
N GLY A 122 -8.29 7.81 14.91
CA GLY A 122 -9.72 7.70 15.02
C GLY A 122 -10.37 7.27 13.70
N GLN A 123 -11.63 7.67 13.51
CA GLN A 123 -12.41 7.30 12.34
C GLN A 123 -12.16 8.23 11.13
N ARG A 124 -11.18 9.15 11.20
CA ARG A 124 -10.83 10.00 10.06
C ARG A 124 -10.14 9.14 8.99
N PRO A 125 -10.67 9.03 7.77
CA PRO A 125 -10.05 8.24 6.73
C PRO A 125 -8.69 8.81 6.32
N VAL A 126 -7.72 7.92 6.16
CA VAL A 126 -6.47 8.17 5.45
C VAL A 126 -6.56 7.44 4.12
N THR A 127 -6.52 8.18 3.02
CA THR A 127 -6.55 7.61 1.67
C THR A 127 -5.19 7.77 1.02
N ILE A 128 -4.71 6.71 0.36
CA ILE A 128 -3.45 6.65 -0.34
C ILE A 128 -3.72 6.15 -1.76
N HIS A 129 -3.19 6.85 -2.75
CA HIS A 129 -3.29 6.47 -4.16
C HIS A 129 -1.91 6.10 -4.68
N LEU A 130 -1.78 4.84 -5.10
CA LEU A 130 -0.60 4.32 -5.78
C LEU A 130 -0.92 4.17 -7.28
N ARG A 131 0.07 4.44 -8.12
CA ARG A 131 0.03 4.10 -9.54
C ARG A 131 1.15 3.13 -9.86
N TYR A 132 0.82 2.14 -10.68
CA TYR A 132 1.74 1.12 -11.17
C TYR A 132 1.81 1.25 -12.70
N ARG A 133 3.03 1.28 -13.22
CA ARG A 133 3.34 1.31 -14.67
C ARG A 133 4.44 0.32 -14.99
N TRP A 134 4.45 -0.17 -16.23
CA TRP A 134 5.43 -1.12 -16.77
C TRP A 134 5.99 -0.62 -18.10
#